data_AF-N1PTH5-F1
#
_entry.id   AF-N1PTH5-F1
#
_cell.length_a   1.000
_cell.length_b   1.000
_cell.length_c   1.000
_cell.angle_alpha   90.00
_cell.angle_beta   90.00
_cell.angle_gamma   90.00
#
_symmetry.space_group_name_H-M   'P 1'
#
loop_
_entity.id
_entity.type
_entity.pdbx_description
1 polymer ?
#
loop_
_entity_poly.entity_id
_entity_poly.type
_entity_poly.pdbx_seq_one_letter_code
_entity_poly.pdbx_strand_id
1 'polypeptide(L)'
;MADGFNNARAMRVQEIMNDYRNIQNYIAQIRANPSAEEYHEEGYVVLRQCVAQAQGLLAQPFQQDSGGKESEEAVQLHLRRIIVDASMRRFRAQNIYLRATAVLRWINARNSILQGQRPHAGHAPALQQIRDQLRVELAAITDARVDAALRQADMAVGKWLEEDPPLASIQRMLSAGGC
;
A
#
# COMPACT_ATOMS: atom_id res chain seq x y z
N MET A 1 16.92 20.58 -24.56
CA MET A 1 15.76 21.45 -24.28
C MET A 1 14.73 20.61 -23.55
N ALA A 2 14.00 21.18 -22.59
CA ALA A 2 12.90 20.49 -21.96
C ALA A 2 11.79 20.17 -22.98
N ASP A 3 11.14 19.02 -22.81
CA ASP A 3 10.19 18.47 -23.78
C ASP A 3 8.76 19.06 -23.69
N GLY A 4 8.55 20.08 -22.85
CA GLY A 4 7.26 20.74 -22.68
C GLY A 4 6.23 19.99 -21.82
N PHE A 5 6.53 18.79 -21.33
CA PHE A 5 5.59 17.97 -20.54
C PHE A 5 5.61 18.23 -19.03
N ASN A 6 6.30 19.29 -18.57
CA ASN A 6 6.43 19.57 -17.13
C ASN A 6 5.07 19.80 -16.44
N ASN A 7 4.09 20.38 -17.12
CA ASN A 7 2.73 20.52 -16.59
C ASN A 7 2.04 19.16 -16.40
N ALA A 8 2.17 18.25 -17.38
CA ALA A 8 1.64 16.89 -17.28
C ALA A 8 2.28 16.11 -16.12
N ARG A 9 3.60 16.23 -15.97
CA ARG A 9 4.34 15.64 -14.84
C ARG A 9 3.90 16.20 -13.49
N ALA A 10 3.76 17.52 -13.38
CA ALA A 10 3.31 18.15 -12.14
C ALA A 10 1.90 17.68 -11.75
N MET A 11 0.98 17.60 -12.72
CA MET A 11 -0.35 17.02 -12.48
C MET A 11 -0.25 15.55 -12.03
N ARG A 12 0.57 14.74 -12.71
CA ARG A 12 0.74 13.33 -12.35
C ARG A 12 1.30 13.13 -10.94
N VAL A 13 2.26 13.95 -10.53
CA VAL A 13 2.76 13.98 -9.15
C VAL A 13 1.61 14.26 -8.17
N GLN A 14 0.77 15.26 -8.43
CA GLN A 14 -0.36 15.58 -7.54
C GLN A 14 -1.35 14.41 -7.43
N GLU A 15 -1.68 13.76 -8.55
CA GLU A 15 -2.58 12.60 -8.56
C GLU A 15 -2.04 11.44 -7.71
N ILE A 16 -0.78 11.05 -7.91
CA ILE A 16 -0.16 9.95 -7.18
C ILE A 16 -0.10 10.28 -5.68
N MET A 17 0.28 11.51 -5.34
CA MET A 17 0.41 11.96 -3.95
C MET A 17 -0.95 12.06 -3.25
N ASN A 18 -2.00 12.46 -3.96
CA ASN A 18 -3.36 12.48 -3.42
C ASN A 18 -3.85 11.05 -3.15
N ASP A 19 -3.65 10.13 -4.09
CA ASP A 19 -4.01 8.72 -3.92
C ASP A 19 -3.25 8.09 -2.73
N TYR A 20 -1.95 8.35 -2.63
CA TYR A 20 -1.13 7.91 -1.50
C TYR A 20 -1.68 8.45 -0.17
N ARG A 21 -2.00 9.74 -0.08
CA ARG A 21 -2.59 10.35 1.11
C ARG A 21 -3.93 9.71 1.47
N ASN A 22 -4.79 9.45 0.49
CA ASN A 22 -6.07 8.78 0.72
C ASN A 22 -5.89 7.38 1.30
N ILE A 23 -4.97 6.59 0.74
CA ILE A 23 -4.64 5.25 1.27
C ILE A 23 -4.13 5.34 2.71
N GLN A 24 -3.23 6.29 3.00
CA GLN A 24 -2.73 6.52 4.36
C GLN A 24 -3.85 6.87 5.34
N ASN A 25 -4.79 7.73 4.94
CA ASN A 25 -5.96 8.05 5.76
C ASN A 25 -6.82 6.81 6.06
N TYR A 26 -7.03 5.93 5.07
CA TYR A 26 -7.74 4.69 5.29
C TYR A 26 -7.00 3.76 6.26
N ILE A 27 -5.69 3.59 6.10
CA ILE A 27 -4.88 2.76 6.99
C ILE A 27 -4.91 3.32 8.42
N ALA A 28 -4.80 4.64 8.59
CA ALA A 28 -4.82 5.29 9.91
C ALA A 28 -6.17 5.13 10.64
N GLN A 29 -7.27 4.92 9.91
CA GLN A 29 -8.59 4.64 10.50
C GLN A 29 -8.76 3.19 10.95
N ILE A 30 -7.84 2.28 10.59
CA ILE A 30 -7.93 0.88 10.97
C ILE A 30 -7.71 0.75 12.47
N ARG A 31 -8.74 0.31 13.18
CA ARG A 31 -8.71 0.01 14.61
C ARG A 31 -8.85 -1.48 14.82
N ALA A 32 -7.91 -2.07 15.55
CA ALA A 32 -8.05 -3.43 16.05
C ALA A 32 -7.47 -3.51 17.47
N ASN A 33 -8.32 -3.90 18.40
CA ASN A 33 -7.95 -4.09 19.80
C ASN A 33 -8.08 -5.58 20.13
N PRO A 34 -7.08 -6.41 19.79
CA PRO A 34 -7.10 -7.81 20.22
C PRO A 34 -7.06 -7.90 21.74
N SER A 35 -7.78 -8.86 22.30
CA SER A 35 -7.55 -9.27 23.69
C SER A 35 -6.17 -9.94 23.84
N ALA A 36 -5.72 -10.14 25.07
CA ALA A 36 -4.45 -10.84 25.35
C ALA A 36 -4.43 -12.26 24.75
N GLU A 37 -5.58 -12.95 24.76
CA GLU A 37 -5.73 -14.31 24.22
C GLU A 37 -5.63 -14.34 22.69
N GLU A 38 -6.02 -13.26 22.03
CA GLU A 38 -6.07 -13.14 20.56
C GLU A 38 -4.80 -12.52 19.98
N TYR A 39 -3.91 -11.99 20.83
CA TYR A 39 -2.76 -11.23 20.40
C TYR A 39 -1.86 -12.00 19.42
N HIS A 40 -1.78 -13.33 19.57
CA HIS A 40 -0.96 -14.22 18.76
C HIS A 40 -1.71 -14.86 17.58
N GLU A 41 -2.99 -14.56 17.39
CA GLU A 41 -3.72 -15.01 16.22
C GLU A 41 -3.13 -14.39 14.94
N GLU A 42 -3.03 -15.22 13.90
CA GLU A 42 -2.36 -14.90 12.64
C GLU A 42 -2.84 -13.56 12.04
N GLY A 43 -4.16 -13.33 12.01
CA GLY A 43 -4.72 -12.07 11.50
C GLY A 43 -4.22 -10.86 12.29
N TYR A 44 -4.29 -10.87 13.62
CA TYR A 44 -3.82 -9.74 14.43
C TYR A 44 -2.31 -9.52 14.31
N VAL A 45 -1.51 -10.57 14.14
CA VAL A 45 -0.07 -10.44 13.84
C VAL A 45 0.13 -9.71 12.51
N VAL A 46 -0.54 -10.14 11.45
CA VAL A 46 -0.44 -9.52 10.11
C VAL A 46 -0.91 -8.06 10.15
N LEU A 47 -1.97 -7.75 10.88
CA LEU A 47 -2.47 -6.38 10.98
C LEU A 47 -1.48 -5.45 11.69
N ARG A 48 -0.85 -5.90 12.79
CA ARG A 48 0.20 -5.12 13.44
C ARG A 48 1.40 -4.89 12.52
N GLN A 49 1.79 -5.90 11.73
CA GLN A 49 2.82 -5.73 10.72
C GLN A 49 2.42 -4.68 9.67
N CYS A 50 1.16 -4.68 9.22
CA CYS A 50 0.66 -3.68 8.28
C CYS A 50 0.74 -2.26 8.86
N VAL A 51 0.32 -2.07 10.11
CA VAL A 51 0.40 -0.76 10.80
C VAL A 51 1.85 -0.31 10.95
N ALA A 52 2.75 -1.19 11.39
CA ALA A 52 4.17 -0.87 11.53
C ALA A 52 4.81 -0.51 10.18
N GLN A 53 4.49 -1.24 9.11
CA GLN A 53 4.97 -0.94 7.77
C GLN A 53 4.42 0.39 7.25
N ALA A 54 3.15 0.72 7.50
CA ALA A 54 2.57 2.00 7.12
C ALA A 54 3.24 3.17 7.85
N GLN A 55 3.47 3.04 9.15
CA GLN A 55 4.22 4.02 9.95
C GLN A 55 5.65 4.19 9.44
N GLY A 56 6.34 3.08 9.16
CA GLY A 56 7.69 3.11 8.59
C GLY A 56 7.73 3.77 7.21
N LEU A 57 6.68 3.59 6.39
CA LEU A 57 6.56 4.25 5.09
C LEU A 57 6.32 5.76 5.21
N LEU A 58 5.54 6.20 6.20
CA LEU A 58 5.33 7.62 6.50
C LEU A 58 6.59 8.30 7.05
N ALA A 59 7.40 7.58 7.82
CA ALA A 59 8.63 8.10 8.40
C ALA A 59 9.78 8.23 7.38
N GLN A 60 9.68 7.60 6.21
CA GLN A 60 10.71 7.70 5.17
C GLN A 60 10.77 9.11 4.59
N PRO A 61 11.92 9.82 4.63
CA PRO A 61 12.05 11.14 4.03
C PRO A 61 11.90 11.05 2.51
N PHE A 62 11.39 12.11 1.89
CA PHE A 62 11.52 12.27 0.44
C PHE A 62 12.98 12.56 0.11
N GLN A 63 13.47 12.04 -1.02
CA GLN A 63 14.81 12.40 -1.49
C GLN A 63 14.85 13.91 -1.76
N GLN A 64 15.63 14.64 -0.96
CA GLN A 64 15.84 16.07 -1.15
C GLN A 64 16.82 16.27 -2.31
N ASP A 65 16.46 17.08 -3.29
CA ASP A 65 17.41 17.55 -4.31
C ASP A 65 18.14 18.79 -3.75
N SER A 66 19.48 18.76 -3.85
CA SER A 66 20.35 19.89 -3.50
C SER A 66 20.15 20.99 -4.55
N GLY A 67 19.46 22.07 -4.16
CA GLY A 67 19.07 23.17 -5.04
C GLY A 67 20.22 23.70 -5.90
N GLY A 68 20.14 23.44 -7.20
CA GLY A 68 20.94 24.05 -8.25
C GLY A 68 20.04 24.77 -9.25
N LYS A 69 20.59 25.79 -9.95
CA LYS A 69 19.87 26.70 -10.86
C LYS A 69 18.72 26.04 -11.64
N GLU A 70 17.52 26.62 -11.51
CA GLU A 70 16.27 26.17 -12.13
C GLU A 70 16.30 26.34 -13.66
N SER A 71 16.93 25.39 -14.37
CA SER A 71 16.67 25.20 -15.79
C SER A 71 15.40 24.35 -15.97
N GLU A 72 14.69 24.50 -17.08
CA GLU A 72 13.52 23.65 -17.38
C GLU A 72 13.88 22.16 -17.43
N GLU A 73 15.12 21.83 -17.82
CA GLU A 73 15.65 20.46 -17.82
C GLU A 73 15.88 19.93 -16.40
N ALA A 74 16.35 20.77 -15.49
CA ALA A 74 16.48 20.42 -14.07
C ALA A 74 15.11 20.13 -13.45
N VAL A 75 14.10 20.97 -13.76
CA VAL A 75 12.70 20.75 -13.34
C VAL A 75 12.14 19.44 -13.90
N GLN A 76 12.37 19.16 -15.19
CA GLN A 76 11.95 17.92 -15.82
C GLN A 76 12.53 16.68 -15.10
N LEU A 77 13.84 16.67 -14.85
CA LEU A 77 14.52 15.57 -14.15
C LEU A 77 14.00 15.42 -12.72
N HIS A 78 13.78 16.54 -12.03
CA HIS A 78 13.24 16.54 -10.68
C HIS A 78 11.83 15.94 -10.62
N LEU A 79 10.93 16.36 -11.51
CA LEU A 79 9.56 15.84 -11.56
C LEU A 79 9.52 14.34 -11.88
N ARG A 80 10.38 13.86 -12.81
CA ARG A 80 10.51 12.42 -13.09
C ARG A 80 10.93 11.62 -11.87
N ARG A 81 11.90 12.12 -11.09
CA ARG A 81 12.33 11.48 -9.84
C ARG A 81 11.19 11.41 -8.82
N ILE A 82 10.43 12.50 -8.68
CA ILE A 82 9.28 12.53 -7.78
C ILE A 82 8.20 11.53 -8.21
N ILE A 83 7.89 11.43 -9.51
CA ILE A 83 6.92 10.43 -10.02
C ILE A 83 7.35 9.02 -9.61
N VAL A 84 8.64 8.70 -9.75
CA VAL A 84 9.18 7.38 -9.40
C VAL A 84 9.06 7.09 -7.89
N ASP A 85 9.49 8.02 -7.04
CA ASP A 85 9.40 7.86 -5.57
C ASP A 85 7.94 7.80 -5.09
N ALA A 86 7.09 8.72 -5.58
CA ALA A 86 5.67 8.76 -5.24
C ALA A 86 4.94 7.48 -5.68
N SER A 87 5.25 6.95 -6.88
CA SER A 87 4.68 5.70 -7.38
C SER A 87 5.06 4.51 -6.50
N MET A 88 6.32 4.44 -6.07
CA MET A 88 6.79 3.39 -5.15
C MET A 88 6.08 3.46 -3.80
N ARG A 89 5.91 4.66 -3.23
CA ARG A 89 5.17 4.85 -1.97
C ARG A 89 3.70 4.48 -2.11
N ARG A 90 3.02 4.92 -3.17
CA ARG A 90 1.63 4.56 -3.46
C ARG A 90 1.47 3.05 -3.60
N PHE A 91 2.38 2.39 -4.31
CA PHE A 91 2.39 0.94 -4.46
C PHE A 91 2.52 0.22 -3.11
N ARG A 92 3.49 0.60 -2.27
CA ARG A 92 3.67 0.01 -0.93
C ARG A 92 2.45 0.23 -0.06
N ALA A 93 1.90 1.44 -0.04
CA ALA A 93 0.71 1.76 0.72
C ALA A 93 -0.50 0.94 0.26
N GLN A 94 -0.69 0.79 -1.05
CA GLN A 94 -1.77 -0.02 -1.59
C GLN A 94 -1.64 -1.49 -1.20
N ASN A 95 -0.43 -2.06 -1.27
CA ASN A 95 -0.18 -3.43 -0.84
C ASN A 95 -0.52 -3.62 0.65
N ILE A 96 -0.03 -2.72 1.52
CA ILE A 96 -0.34 -2.72 2.96
C ILE A 96 -1.86 -2.61 3.20
N TYR A 97 -2.53 -1.72 2.49
CA TYR A 97 -3.97 -1.52 2.61
C TYR A 97 -4.77 -2.78 2.21
N LEU A 98 -4.41 -3.44 1.11
CA LEU A 98 -5.06 -4.67 0.69
C LEU A 98 -4.88 -5.80 1.72
N ARG A 99 -3.69 -5.93 2.29
CA ARG A 99 -3.42 -6.92 3.36
C ARG A 99 -4.22 -6.59 4.61
N ALA A 100 -4.23 -5.33 5.05
CA ALA A 100 -4.97 -4.91 6.22
C ALA A 100 -6.49 -5.10 6.06
N THR A 101 -7.04 -4.82 4.88
CA THR A 101 -8.47 -5.06 4.60
C THR A 101 -8.84 -6.54 4.53
N ALA A 102 -7.94 -7.42 4.04
CA ALA A 102 -8.12 -8.87 4.15
C ALA A 102 -8.19 -9.33 5.61
N VAL A 103 -7.29 -8.81 6.45
CA VAL A 103 -7.36 -9.09 7.89
C VAL A 103 -8.65 -8.55 8.52
N LEU A 104 -9.11 -7.36 8.16
CA LEU A 104 -10.36 -6.81 8.69
C LEU A 104 -11.57 -7.70 8.34
N ARG A 105 -11.62 -8.26 7.13
CA ARG A 105 -12.64 -9.26 6.78
C ARG A 105 -12.54 -10.50 7.68
N TRP A 106 -11.33 -11.00 7.92
CA TRP A 106 -11.11 -12.12 8.84
C TRP A 106 -11.54 -11.79 10.28
N ILE A 107 -11.21 -10.62 10.82
CA ILE A 107 -11.63 -10.16 12.16
C ILE A 107 -13.16 -10.13 12.24
N ASN A 108 -13.82 -9.55 11.24
CA ASN A 108 -15.28 -9.50 11.20
C ASN A 108 -15.91 -10.90 11.15
N ALA A 109 -15.39 -11.80 10.30
CA ALA A 109 -15.85 -13.17 10.22
C ALA A 109 -15.66 -13.93 11.55
N ARG A 110 -14.50 -13.73 12.20
CA ARG A 110 -14.21 -14.32 13.51
C ARG A 110 -15.17 -13.83 14.57
N ASN A 111 -15.45 -12.52 14.62
CA ASN A 111 -16.41 -11.93 15.55
C ASN A 111 -17.82 -12.48 15.33
N SER A 112 -18.22 -12.70 14.07
CA SER A 112 -19.51 -13.31 13.73
C SER A 112 -19.62 -14.79 14.13
N ILE A 113 -18.52 -15.54 14.09
CA ILE A 113 -18.49 -16.95 14.55
C ILE A 113 -18.57 -17.04 16.06
N LEU A 114 -17.82 -16.19 16.77
CA LEU A 114 -17.72 -16.24 18.22
C LEU A 114 -18.90 -15.57 18.92
N GLN A 115 -19.50 -14.54 18.32
CA GLN A 115 -20.64 -13.80 18.89
C GLN A 115 -20.39 -13.33 20.33
N GLY A 116 -19.14 -12.98 20.66
CA GLY A 116 -18.71 -12.58 22.01
C GLY A 116 -18.39 -13.73 22.97
N GLN A 117 -18.56 -14.98 22.56
CA GLN A 117 -18.13 -16.16 23.33
C GLN A 117 -16.63 -16.42 23.18
N ARG A 118 -16.06 -17.12 24.15
CA ARG A 118 -14.67 -17.61 24.04
C ARG A 118 -14.59 -18.74 23.02
N PRO A 119 -13.52 -18.82 22.22
CA PRO A 119 -13.28 -19.95 21.32
C PRO A 119 -13.33 -21.29 22.07
N HIS A 120 -14.08 -22.25 21.53
CA HIS A 120 -14.20 -23.60 22.08
C HIS A 120 -14.29 -24.64 20.94
N ALA A 121 -14.30 -25.93 21.28
CA ALA A 121 -14.24 -27.03 20.30
C ALA A 121 -15.32 -26.93 19.20
N GLY A 122 -16.55 -26.54 19.55
CA GLY A 122 -17.62 -26.32 18.56
C GLY A 122 -17.36 -25.22 17.52
N HIS A 123 -16.49 -24.24 17.81
CA HIS A 123 -16.11 -23.18 16.86
C HIS A 123 -14.91 -23.56 16.01
N ALA A 124 -14.13 -24.58 16.40
CA ALA A 124 -12.84 -24.89 15.80
C ALA A 124 -12.88 -25.09 14.28
N PRO A 125 -13.86 -25.82 13.69
CA PRO A 125 -13.91 -25.99 12.24
C PRO A 125 -14.14 -24.67 11.49
N ALA A 126 -15.05 -23.82 11.98
CA ALA A 126 -15.37 -22.54 11.36
C ALA A 126 -14.20 -21.54 11.49
N LEU A 127 -13.55 -21.51 12.66
CA LEU A 127 -12.36 -20.68 12.88
C LEU A 127 -11.19 -21.11 12.00
N GLN A 128 -11.02 -22.41 11.79
CA GLN A 128 -10.00 -22.93 10.89
C GLN A 128 -10.29 -22.54 9.44
N GLN A 129 -11.54 -22.68 8.99
CA GLN A 129 -11.94 -22.29 7.64
C GLN A 129 -11.64 -20.82 7.33
N ILE A 130 -11.95 -19.88 8.24
CA ILE A 130 -11.66 -18.47 8.00
C ILE A 130 -10.15 -18.17 8.02
N ARG A 131 -9.35 -18.92 8.80
CA ARG A 131 -7.88 -18.79 8.77
C ARG A 131 -7.33 -19.25 7.42
N ASP A 132 -7.81 -20.37 6.90
CA ASP A 132 -7.39 -20.86 5.58
C ASP A 132 -7.81 -19.90 4.46
N GLN A 133 -9.02 -19.34 4.55
CA GLN A 133 -9.47 -18.28 3.64
C GLN A 133 -8.59 -17.02 3.71
N LEU A 134 -8.20 -16.58 4.91
CA LEU A 134 -7.27 -15.45 5.08
C LEU A 134 -5.93 -15.71 4.39
N ARG A 135 -5.38 -16.92 4.55
CA ARG A 135 -4.11 -17.30 3.90
C ARG A 135 -4.21 -17.26 2.38
N VAL A 136 -5.30 -17.77 1.82
CA VAL A 136 -5.58 -17.70 0.38
C VAL A 136 -5.69 -16.24 -0.09
N GLU A 137 -6.42 -15.40 0.63
CA GLU A 137 -6.53 -13.98 0.31
C GLU A 137 -5.18 -13.26 0.34
N LEU A 138 -4.39 -13.48 1.40
CA LEU A 138 -3.07 -12.87 1.53
C LEU A 138 -2.10 -13.35 0.44
N ALA A 139 -2.12 -14.64 0.10
CA ALA A 139 -1.31 -15.20 -0.99
C ALA A 139 -1.71 -14.64 -2.36
N ALA A 140 -2.98 -14.29 -2.55
CA ALA A 140 -3.49 -13.71 -3.78
C ALA A 140 -3.16 -12.21 -3.94
N ILE A 141 -2.60 -11.54 -2.92
CA ILE A 141 -2.11 -10.17 -2.98
C ILE A 141 -0.64 -10.21 -3.44
N THR A 142 -0.44 -10.30 -4.74
CA THR A 142 0.88 -10.28 -5.38
C THR A 142 1.21 -8.88 -5.90
N ASP A 143 2.50 -8.57 -6.03
CA ASP A 143 2.97 -7.31 -6.61
C ASP A 143 2.35 -7.02 -7.98
N ALA A 144 2.27 -8.04 -8.84
CA ALA A 144 1.66 -7.95 -10.16
C ALA A 144 0.18 -7.56 -10.10
N ARG A 145 -0.57 -8.12 -9.13
CA ARG A 145 -1.98 -7.78 -8.94
C ARG A 145 -2.16 -6.36 -8.43
N VAL A 146 -1.31 -5.91 -7.50
CA VAL A 146 -1.34 -4.55 -6.97
C VAL A 146 -1.06 -3.53 -8.08
N ASP A 147 0.00 -3.74 -8.86
CA ASP A 147 0.37 -2.87 -9.98
C ASP A 147 -0.73 -2.81 -11.04
N ALA A 148 -1.25 -3.98 -11.44
CA ALA A 148 -2.34 -4.06 -12.41
C ALA A 148 -3.60 -3.31 -11.95
N ALA A 149 -3.98 -3.45 -10.67
CA ALA A 149 -5.14 -2.75 -10.12
C ALA A 149 -4.95 -1.22 -10.11
N LEU A 150 -3.76 -0.73 -9.72
CA LEU A 150 -3.46 0.70 -9.72
C LEU A 150 -3.45 1.27 -11.15
N ARG A 151 -2.78 0.59 -12.09
CA ARG A 151 -2.73 1.01 -13.49
C ARG A 151 -4.12 1.00 -14.14
N GLN A 152 -4.91 -0.06 -13.91
CA GLN A 152 -6.27 -0.15 -14.43
C GLN A 152 -7.15 1.00 -13.88
N ALA A 153 -7.05 1.32 -12.60
CA ALA A 153 -7.80 2.43 -12.00
C ALA A 153 -7.40 3.78 -12.61
N ASP A 154 -6.10 4.01 -12.84
CA ASP A 154 -5.62 5.24 -13.45
C ASP A 154 -6.01 5.37 -14.92
N MET A 155 -5.95 4.27 -15.68
CA MET A 155 -6.40 4.22 -17.07
C MET A 155 -7.90 4.47 -17.20
N ALA A 156 -8.71 3.93 -16.28
CA ALA A 156 -10.17 4.11 -16.29
C ALA A 156 -10.60 5.56 -16.15
N VAL A 157 -9.76 6.41 -15.53
CA VAL A 157 -10.02 7.85 -15.34
C VAL A 157 -9.21 8.71 -16.33
N GLY A 158 -8.46 8.08 -17.25
CA GLY A 158 -7.72 8.79 -18.30
C GLY A 158 -6.51 9.60 -17.81
N LYS A 159 -5.86 9.17 -16.71
CA LYS A 159 -4.65 9.82 -16.20
C LYS A 159 -3.47 9.65 -17.17
N TRP A 160 -2.50 10.57 -17.12
CA TRP A 160 -1.27 10.48 -17.93
C TRP A 160 -0.24 9.56 -17.27
N LEU A 161 0.13 8.46 -17.95
CA LEU A 161 0.94 7.36 -17.36
C LEU A 161 2.26 7.08 -18.10
N GLU A 162 2.63 7.90 -19.08
CA GLU A 162 3.78 7.62 -19.96
C GLU A 162 5.11 7.49 -19.21
N GLU A 163 5.23 8.18 -18.08
CA GLU A 163 6.45 8.19 -17.26
C GLU A 163 6.32 7.43 -15.94
N ASP A 164 5.22 6.72 -15.75
CA ASP A 164 5.05 5.88 -14.57
C ASP A 164 6.05 4.70 -14.59
N PRO A 165 6.77 4.45 -13.49
CA PRO A 165 7.75 3.37 -13.46
C PRO A 165 7.09 2.01 -13.69
N PRO A 166 7.70 1.12 -14.50
CA PRO A 166 7.21 -0.25 -14.63
C PRO A 166 7.41 -1.00 -13.31
N LEU A 167 6.61 -2.06 -13.10
CA LEU A 167 6.68 -2.87 -11.88
C LEU A 167 8.11 -3.35 -11.55
N ALA A 168 8.87 -3.79 -12.55
CA ALA A 168 10.25 -4.23 -12.35
C ALA A 168 11.17 -3.11 -11.80
N SER A 169 10.90 -1.83 -12.11
CA SER A 169 11.62 -0.71 -11.52
C SER A 169 11.20 -0.49 -10.07
N ILE A 170 9.90 -0.58 -9.77
CA ILE A 170 9.39 -0.51 -8.40
C ILE A 170 10.02 -1.61 -7.54
N GLN A 171 10.00 -2.86 -7.99
CA GLN A 171 10.56 -4.00 -7.26
C GLN A 171 12.05 -3.84 -6.96
N ARG A 172 12.85 -3.35 -7.92
CA ARG A 172 14.27 -3.05 -7.69
C ARG A 172 14.48 -2.01 -6.61
N MET A 173 13.68 -0.95 -6.58
CA MET A 173 13.77 0.07 -5.53
C MET A 173 13.36 -0.48 -4.16
N LEU A 174 12.35 -1.36 -4.12
CA LEU A 174 11.95 -2.04 -2.88
C LEU A 174 13.07 -2.92 -2.32
N SER A 175 13.81 -3.62 -3.18
CA SER A 175 14.96 -4.42 -2.76
C SER A 175 16.17 -3.58 -2.34
N ALA A 176 16.36 -2.39 -2.94
CA ALA A 176 17.48 -1.50 -2.63
C ALA A 176 17.27 -0.69 -1.35
N GLY A 177 16.01 -0.45 -0.95
CA GLY A 177 15.64 0.27 0.28
C GLY A 177 15.56 -0.61 1.54
N GLY A 178 16.11 -1.82 1.51
CA GLY A 178 16.19 -2.75 2.64
C GLY A 178 17.58 -2.80 3.25
N CYS A 179 17.93 -1.83 4.08
CA CYS A 179 18.99 -1.86 5.09
C CYS A 179 18.52 -1.05 6.30
#